data_AF-A0A3N7FKS5-F1
#
_entry.id   AF-A0A3N7FKS5-F1
#
_cell.length_a   1.000
_cell.length_b   1.000
_cell.length_c   1.000
_cell.angle_alpha   90.00
_cell.angle_beta   90.00
_cell.angle_gamma   90.00
#
_symmetry.space_group_name_H-M   'P 1'
#
loop_
_entity.id
_entity.type
_entity.pdbx_description
1 polymer ?
#
loop_
_entity_poly.entity_id
_entity_poly.type
_entity_poly.pdbx_seq_one_letter_code
_entity_poly.pdbx_strand_id
1 'polypeptide(L)'
;MEISSTSNLCLHLISCAFQRCRLSQQLCRLSAVLKSPSPSILQISISDTGIGSCLEEFQDLNCSSIISAEFWDGILSVKTTAICDDEIYHYHFNLRENISSSRTLTRLPSNPKNGLKFSGTEICLSISESIDVLVSEINHFFQKMMILNIPNIAIELLIEREDIPGSRCENVFLANRSNPGPLSTSNVEFLKSGLEDYVLKHGNSLTQKCSTCFATSECLKVGSGIACSTESHKSSGLMMEVVIIISEIESTCPCFRECSSKTEVLYFKDFTPCSISHSTLNVLSTIDWKSYGLTLENVVDQGVCVLEWEDSPSHSQIDMVLHCYHKQYPMHKTQLERHLIKKAVKAALNNLKEKHPGILLSAHALKICSHAPDLARSIAGLILSSNDPDFQGECFSLLGLQSREIGADVVEDCIQEKIVSVIEMNDRKSRQRKVVAPFLFEDDCDQDSNYQDKEYEEGEDEFSYVD
;
A
#
# COMPACT_ATOMS: atom_id res chain seq x y z
N MET A 1 16.97 -10.97 -5.24
CA MET A 1 15.76 -11.79 -5.35
C MET A 1 16.23 -13.19 -5.75
N GLU A 2 15.84 -14.24 -5.02
CA GLU A 2 16.14 -15.60 -5.48
C GLU A 2 15.21 -15.94 -6.64
N ILE A 3 15.77 -16.22 -7.81
CA ILE A 3 15.00 -16.52 -9.02
C ILE A 3 14.76 -18.02 -9.04
N SER A 4 13.56 -18.44 -8.65
CA SER A 4 13.22 -19.86 -8.51
C SER A 4 12.48 -20.47 -9.70
N SER A 5 12.06 -19.66 -10.68
CA SER A 5 11.35 -20.10 -11.88
C SER A 5 11.56 -19.11 -13.04
N THR A 6 11.23 -19.56 -14.26
CA THR A 6 11.17 -18.71 -15.48
C THR A 6 10.17 -17.58 -15.31
N SER A 7 9.03 -17.83 -14.68
CA SER A 7 8.07 -16.78 -14.31
C SER A 7 8.69 -15.74 -13.39
N ASN A 8 9.34 -16.15 -12.30
CA ASN A 8 10.00 -15.20 -11.37
C ASN A 8 11.07 -14.35 -12.06
N LEU A 9 11.80 -14.93 -13.02
CA LEU A 9 12.73 -14.18 -13.87
C LEU A 9 11.97 -13.13 -14.70
N CYS A 10 10.86 -13.50 -15.35
CA CYS A 10 10.06 -12.57 -16.16
C CYS A 10 9.51 -11.42 -15.33
N LEU A 11 8.93 -11.70 -14.15
CA LEU A 11 8.42 -10.66 -13.25
C LEU A 11 9.54 -9.73 -12.75
N HIS A 12 10.73 -10.29 -12.49
CA HIS A 12 11.90 -9.48 -12.14
C HIS A 12 12.34 -8.55 -13.29
N LEU A 13 12.39 -9.06 -14.53
CA LEU A 13 12.74 -8.26 -15.70
C LEU A 13 11.70 -7.16 -15.99
N ILE A 14 10.41 -7.44 -15.78
CA ILE A 14 9.34 -6.44 -15.81
C ILE A 14 9.59 -5.36 -14.74
N SER A 15 9.98 -5.75 -13.53
CA SER A 15 10.28 -4.82 -12.44
C SER A 15 11.46 -3.89 -12.79
N CYS A 16 12.51 -4.44 -13.40
CA CYS A 16 13.63 -3.67 -13.94
C CYS A 16 13.16 -2.65 -15.01
N ALA A 17 12.32 -3.08 -15.96
CA ALA A 17 11.74 -2.19 -16.97
C ALA A 17 10.90 -1.07 -16.33
N PHE A 18 10.10 -1.40 -15.32
CA PHE A 18 9.31 -0.41 -14.58
C PHE A 18 10.21 0.61 -13.86
N GLN A 19 11.32 0.17 -13.26
CA GLN A 19 12.30 1.06 -12.65
C GLN A 19 12.91 2.03 -13.65
N ARG A 20 13.32 1.55 -14.83
CA ARG A 20 13.84 2.41 -15.91
C ARG A 20 12.80 3.42 -16.39
N CYS A 21 11.53 3.02 -16.46
CA CYS A 21 10.42 3.94 -16.75
C CYS A 21 10.22 4.99 -15.67
N ARG A 22 10.17 4.59 -14.40
CA ARG A 22 10.01 5.48 -13.25
C ARG A 22 11.10 6.56 -13.20
N LEU A 23 12.34 6.17 -13.47
CA LEU A 23 13.50 7.09 -13.45
C LEU A 23 13.53 8.04 -14.65
N SER A 24 12.80 7.74 -15.74
CA SER A 24 12.73 8.60 -16.92
C SER A 24 12.06 9.94 -16.63
N GLN A 25 11.10 9.98 -15.70
CA GLN A 25 10.23 11.13 -15.39
C GLN A 25 9.38 11.64 -16.59
N GLN A 26 9.57 11.07 -17.78
CA GLN A 26 8.78 11.32 -18.99
C GLN A 26 7.75 10.21 -19.19
N LEU A 27 6.86 10.41 -20.18
CA LEU A 27 5.95 9.34 -20.61
C LEU A 27 6.77 8.13 -21.06
N CYS A 28 6.63 7.03 -20.34
CA CYS A 28 7.28 5.78 -20.60
C CYS A 28 6.25 4.69 -20.91
N ARG A 29 6.53 3.87 -21.91
CA ARG A 29 5.79 2.66 -22.20
C ARG A 29 6.61 1.47 -21.74
N LEU A 30 5.99 0.57 -21.00
CA LEU A 30 6.48 -0.77 -20.67
C LEU A 30 5.60 -1.78 -21.40
N SER A 31 6.20 -2.65 -22.19
CA SER A 31 5.53 -3.68 -22.97
C SER A 31 6.07 -5.06 -22.64
N ALA A 32 5.17 -5.99 -22.30
CA ALA A 32 5.47 -7.42 -22.26
C ALA A 32 4.76 -8.10 -23.44
N VAL A 33 5.52 -8.68 -24.34
CA VAL A 33 5.02 -9.40 -25.52
C VAL A 33 5.31 -10.88 -25.35
N LEU A 34 4.26 -11.69 -25.41
CA LEU A 34 4.32 -13.14 -25.35
C LEU A 34 3.92 -13.70 -26.71
N LYS A 35 4.88 -14.36 -27.38
CA LYS A 35 4.66 -14.98 -28.68
C LYS A 35 4.96 -16.46 -28.60
N SER A 36 4.04 -17.30 -29.09
CA SER A 36 4.27 -18.74 -29.21
C SER A 36 4.56 -19.10 -30.68
N PRO A 37 5.83 -19.10 -31.11
CA PRO A 37 6.22 -19.51 -32.46
C PRO A 37 6.08 -21.03 -32.69
N SER A 38 6.00 -21.82 -31.63
CA SER A 38 5.72 -23.25 -31.69
C SER A 38 5.05 -23.73 -30.41
N PRO A 39 4.37 -24.90 -30.41
CA PRO A 39 3.62 -25.38 -29.23
C PRO A 39 4.47 -25.57 -27.96
N SER A 40 5.79 -25.68 -28.10
CA SER A 40 6.72 -25.96 -27.01
C SER A 40 7.66 -24.80 -26.68
N ILE A 41 7.61 -23.69 -27.43
CA ILE A 41 8.50 -22.54 -27.23
C ILE A 41 7.65 -21.28 -27.10
N LEU A 42 7.91 -20.54 -26.03
CA LEU A 42 7.36 -19.23 -25.76
C LEU A 42 8.49 -18.21 -25.83
N GLN A 43 8.37 -17.26 -26.74
CA GLN A 43 9.23 -16.09 -26.82
C GLN A 43 8.63 -14.96 -26.00
N ILE A 44 9.45 -14.39 -25.14
CA ILE A 44 9.09 -13.30 -24.24
C ILE A 44 9.97 -12.12 -24.61
N SER A 45 9.35 -10.99 -24.96
CA SER A 45 10.03 -9.70 -25.10
C SER A 45 9.47 -8.73 -24.07
N ILE A 46 10.34 -8.19 -23.23
CA ILE A 46 10.02 -7.13 -22.27
C ILE A 46 10.76 -5.89 -22.74
N SER A 47 10.04 -4.86 -23.12
CA SER A 47 10.62 -3.62 -23.61
C SER A 47 10.10 -2.40 -22.85
N ASP A 48 10.94 -1.38 -22.75
CA ASP A 48 10.57 -0.08 -22.22
C ASP A 48 11.18 1.07 -23.02
N THR A 49 10.53 2.23 -22.95
CA THR A 49 11.05 3.50 -23.47
C THR A 49 11.68 4.37 -22.37
N GLY A 50 12.24 3.74 -21.33
CA GLY A 50 12.83 4.40 -20.17
C GLY A 50 14.22 4.95 -20.46
N ILE A 51 15.02 5.10 -19.40
CA ILE A 51 16.35 5.72 -19.48
C ILE A 51 17.43 4.88 -20.19
N GLY A 52 17.13 3.63 -20.52
CA GLY A 52 18.14 2.64 -20.94
C GLY A 52 18.82 1.95 -19.75
N SER A 53 19.47 0.82 -20.01
CA SER A 53 20.18 0.00 -19.02
C SER A 53 21.69 0.22 -19.04
N CYS A 54 22.31 0.33 -17.86
CA CYS A 54 23.77 0.29 -17.64
C CYS A 54 24.29 -1.15 -17.43
N LEU A 55 23.45 -2.17 -17.61
CA LEU A 55 23.73 -3.60 -17.45
C LEU A 55 23.98 -4.09 -16.01
N GLU A 56 24.22 -3.21 -15.04
CA GLU A 56 24.45 -3.56 -13.63
C GLU A 56 23.30 -4.39 -13.04
N GLU A 57 22.07 -4.09 -13.44
CA GLU A 57 20.87 -4.83 -13.01
C GLU A 57 20.86 -6.31 -13.42
N PHE A 58 21.66 -6.71 -14.42
CA PHE A 58 21.77 -8.10 -14.86
C PHE A 58 22.96 -8.84 -14.22
N GLN A 59 23.87 -8.11 -13.56
CA GLN A 59 25.13 -8.66 -13.02
C GLN A 59 24.94 -9.56 -11.80
N ASP A 60 23.80 -9.45 -11.10
CA ASP A 60 23.49 -10.25 -9.92
C ASP A 60 22.49 -11.39 -10.19
N LEU A 61 21.88 -11.47 -11.38
CA LEU A 61 20.95 -12.55 -11.75
C LEU A 61 21.61 -13.94 -11.73
N ASN A 62 21.36 -14.77 -10.72
CA ASN A 62 21.87 -16.14 -10.70
C ASN A 62 20.72 -17.12 -10.94
N CYS A 63 20.78 -17.83 -12.08
CA CYS A 63 19.80 -18.86 -12.45
C CYS A 63 20.42 -20.25 -12.60
N SER A 64 21.75 -20.35 -12.46
CA SER A 64 22.56 -21.49 -12.93
C SER A 64 22.29 -22.83 -12.22
N SER A 65 21.57 -22.82 -11.10
CA SER A 65 21.24 -24.03 -10.33
C SER A 65 19.74 -24.24 -10.07
N ILE A 66 18.87 -23.37 -10.59
CA ILE A 66 17.46 -23.32 -10.14
C ILE A 66 16.45 -23.60 -11.26
N ILE A 67 16.73 -23.15 -12.49
CA ILE A 67 15.85 -23.39 -13.64
C ILE A 67 16.44 -24.54 -14.48
N SER A 68 15.67 -25.62 -14.67
CA SER A 68 16.11 -26.76 -15.46
C SER A 68 16.36 -26.38 -16.92
N ALA A 69 17.37 -27.01 -17.50
CA ALA A 69 17.81 -26.75 -18.86
C ALA A 69 16.74 -27.07 -19.93
N GLU A 70 15.73 -27.83 -19.56
CA GLU A 70 14.57 -28.19 -20.39
C GLU A 70 13.60 -27.02 -20.57
N PHE A 71 13.59 -26.08 -19.62
CA PHE A 71 12.62 -24.96 -19.58
C PHE A 71 13.16 -23.65 -20.14
N TRP A 72 14.48 -23.43 -20.16
CA TRP A 72 15.06 -22.19 -20.68
C TRP A 72 16.53 -22.39 -21.00
N ASP A 73 16.99 -21.92 -22.17
CA ASP A 73 18.37 -22.04 -22.66
C ASP A 73 19.43 -21.30 -21.83
N GLY A 74 19.00 -20.44 -20.90
CA GLY A 74 19.88 -19.66 -20.04
C GLY A 74 20.39 -18.37 -20.66
N ILE A 75 19.92 -18.04 -21.88
CA ILE A 75 20.37 -16.86 -22.61
C ILE A 75 19.34 -15.74 -22.46
N LEU A 76 19.85 -14.57 -22.08
CA LEU A 76 19.11 -13.32 -22.10
C LEU A 76 19.69 -12.42 -23.20
N SER A 77 18.87 -12.05 -24.19
CA SER A 77 19.26 -11.07 -25.20
C SER A 77 18.80 -9.68 -24.75
N VAL A 78 19.72 -8.72 -24.67
CA VAL A 78 19.44 -7.37 -24.21
C VAL A 78 19.86 -6.39 -25.29
N LYS A 79 18.92 -5.55 -25.72
CA LYS A 79 19.21 -4.36 -26.51
C LYS A 79 18.93 -3.15 -25.65
N THR A 80 19.86 -2.20 -25.58
CA THR A 80 19.71 -1.03 -24.73
C THR A 80 20.32 0.19 -25.38
N THR A 81 19.73 1.35 -25.09
CA THR A 81 20.30 2.63 -25.47
C THR A 81 19.81 3.76 -24.58
N ALA A 82 20.72 4.63 -24.15
CA ALA A 82 20.41 5.86 -23.43
C ALA A 82 20.14 7.00 -24.42
N ILE A 83 19.51 8.08 -23.94
CA ILE A 83 19.09 9.20 -24.82
C ILE A 83 20.27 9.89 -25.51
N CYS A 84 21.45 9.84 -24.88
CA CYS A 84 22.69 10.45 -25.37
C CYS A 84 23.55 9.50 -26.22
N ASP A 85 23.20 8.22 -26.31
CA ASP A 85 23.97 7.27 -27.12
C ASP A 85 23.69 7.47 -28.60
N ASP A 86 24.71 7.28 -29.44
CA ASP A 86 24.60 7.30 -30.90
C ASP A 86 24.24 5.92 -31.49
N GLU A 87 24.32 4.87 -30.66
CA GLU A 87 24.11 3.49 -31.06
C GLU A 87 23.10 2.77 -30.15
N ILE A 88 22.53 1.70 -30.68
CA ILE A 88 21.75 0.69 -29.94
C ILE A 88 22.69 -0.47 -29.67
N TYR A 89 23.00 -0.70 -28.40
CA TYR A 89 23.92 -1.74 -27.98
C TYR A 89 23.21 -3.06 -27.79
N HIS A 90 23.84 -4.15 -28.23
CA HIS A 90 23.29 -5.50 -28.17
C HIS A 90 24.20 -6.41 -27.33
N TYR A 91 23.60 -7.17 -26.42
CA TYR A 91 24.31 -8.01 -25.47
C TYR A 91 23.60 -9.36 -25.31
N HIS A 92 24.37 -10.43 -25.14
CA HIS A 92 23.90 -11.71 -24.65
C HIS A 92 24.47 -11.98 -23.27
N PHE A 93 23.62 -12.31 -22.31
CA PHE A 93 24.01 -12.82 -21.00
C PHE A 93 23.75 -14.33 -20.95
N ASN A 94 24.79 -15.11 -20.68
CA ASN A 94 24.65 -16.52 -20.35
C ASN A 94 24.55 -16.65 -18.83
N LEU A 95 23.36 -17.00 -18.34
CA LEU A 95 23.04 -17.11 -16.91
C LEU A 95 23.17 -18.54 -16.36
N ARG A 96 23.61 -19.51 -17.19
CA ARG A 96 23.92 -20.89 -16.77
C ARG A 96 25.37 -21.08 -16.32
N GLU A 97 26.29 -20.21 -16.74
CA GLU A 97 27.70 -20.35 -16.39
C GLU A 97 27.97 -19.88 -14.95
N ASN A 98 28.80 -20.64 -14.23
CA ASN A 98 28.99 -20.52 -12.78
C ASN A 98 29.77 -19.24 -12.42
N ILE A 99 29.49 -18.68 -11.23
CA ILE A 99 29.94 -17.35 -10.76
C ILE A 99 31.48 -17.16 -10.76
N SER A 100 32.25 -18.25 -10.71
CA SER A 100 33.72 -18.22 -10.59
C SER A 100 34.48 -17.88 -11.88
N SER A 101 33.81 -17.89 -13.03
CA SER A 101 34.31 -17.35 -14.30
C SER A 101 33.39 -16.22 -14.70
N SER A 102 33.92 -15.03 -15.00
CA SER A 102 33.17 -13.86 -15.46
C SER A 102 31.95 -14.28 -16.28
N ARG A 103 30.73 -13.98 -15.81
CA ARG A 103 29.50 -14.19 -16.59
C ARG A 103 29.79 -13.75 -18.03
N THR A 104 29.59 -14.63 -19.00
CA THR A 104 30.07 -14.41 -20.37
C THR A 104 29.12 -13.44 -21.09
N LEU A 105 29.11 -12.19 -20.62
CA LEU A 105 28.52 -11.06 -21.28
C LEU A 105 29.18 -10.93 -22.64
N THR A 106 28.44 -11.28 -23.67
CA THR A 106 28.90 -11.19 -25.06
C THR A 106 28.29 -9.95 -25.68
N ARG A 107 29.11 -8.94 -25.96
CA ARG A 107 28.68 -7.78 -26.76
C ARG A 107 28.60 -8.19 -28.23
N LEU A 108 27.43 -7.99 -28.83
CA LEU A 108 27.17 -8.21 -30.25
C LEU A 108 27.35 -6.89 -31.03
N PRO A 109 27.38 -6.95 -32.37
CA PRO A 109 27.40 -5.74 -33.19
C PRO A 109 26.23 -4.79 -32.84
N SER A 110 26.56 -3.53 -32.59
CA SER A 110 25.58 -2.46 -32.33
C SER A 110 24.99 -1.93 -33.64
N ASN A 111 23.83 -1.30 -33.53
CA ASN A 111 23.16 -0.61 -34.64
C ASN A 111 23.24 0.91 -34.46
N PRO A 112 23.51 1.71 -35.51
CA PRO A 112 23.48 3.16 -35.39
C PRO A 112 22.05 3.68 -35.21
N LYS A 113 21.87 4.73 -34.40
CA LYS A 113 20.58 5.44 -34.28
C LYS A 113 20.25 6.35 -35.45
N ASN A 114 21.23 6.62 -36.33
CA ASN A 114 21.08 7.50 -37.49
C ASN A 114 20.53 8.90 -37.13
N GLY A 115 20.96 9.45 -35.98
CA GLY A 115 20.55 10.79 -35.52
C GLY A 115 19.20 10.86 -34.80
N LEU A 116 18.49 9.73 -34.61
CA LEU A 116 17.26 9.68 -33.84
C LEU A 116 17.55 9.81 -32.33
N LYS A 117 16.70 10.57 -31.62
CA LYS A 117 16.78 10.77 -30.16
C LYS A 117 15.71 9.93 -29.46
N PHE A 118 16.11 8.76 -29.00
CA PHE A 118 15.28 7.90 -28.16
C PHE A 118 16.16 7.09 -27.20
N SER A 119 15.52 6.57 -26.16
CA SER A 119 16.10 5.67 -25.18
C SER A 119 15.14 4.51 -24.89
N GLY A 120 15.69 3.44 -24.35
CA GLY A 120 14.90 2.27 -24.01
C GLY A 120 15.74 1.02 -23.89
N THR A 121 15.10 -0.04 -23.41
CA THR A 121 15.69 -1.37 -23.29
C THR A 121 14.69 -2.40 -23.81
N GLU A 122 15.15 -3.36 -24.59
CA GLU A 122 14.39 -4.57 -24.96
C GLU A 122 15.16 -5.78 -24.44
N ILE A 123 14.45 -6.68 -23.78
CA ILE A 123 14.98 -7.90 -23.22
C ILE A 123 14.18 -9.07 -23.79
N CYS A 124 14.87 -10.02 -24.42
CA CYS A 124 14.25 -11.20 -25.00
C CYS A 124 14.80 -12.48 -24.37
N LEU A 125 13.90 -13.42 -24.09
CA LEU A 125 14.22 -14.79 -23.69
C LEU A 125 13.24 -15.79 -24.33
N SER A 126 13.64 -17.06 -24.42
CA SER A 126 12.81 -18.15 -24.95
C SER A 126 12.68 -19.26 -23.93
N ILE A 127 11.46 -19.58 -23.51
CA ILE A 127 11.19 -20.60 -22.49
C ILE A 127 10.26 -21.70 -23.01
N SER A 128 10.27 -22.85 -22.37
CA SER A 128 9.38 -23.98 -22.64
C SER A 128 8.31 -24.07 -21.54
N GLU A 129 7.36 -23.12 -21.54
CA GLU A 129 6.30 -23.02 -20.53
C GLU A 129 4.94 -22.68 -21.16
N SER A 130 3.84 -22.99 -20.45
CA SER A 130 2.49 -22.67 -20.92
C SER A 130 2.26 -21.15 -20.95
N ILE A 131 1.84 -20.64 -22.11
CA ILE A 131 1.50 -19.22 -22.27
C ILE A 131 0.39 -18.79 -21.32
N ASP A 132 -0.61 -19.64 -21.05
CA ASP A 132 -1.76 -19.30 -20.21
C ASP A 132 -1.37 -19.06 -18.74
N VAL A 133 -0.45 -19.88 -18.22
CA VAL A 133 0.07 -19.74 -16.84
C VAL A 133 0.80 -18.41 -16.70
N LEU A 134 1.75 -18.15 -17.60
CA LEU A 134 2.55 -16.92 -17.56
C LEU A 134 1.69 -15.66 -17.79
N VAL A 135 0.71 -15.72 -18.69
CA VAL A 135 -0.26 -14.62 -18.91
C VAL A 135 -1.01 -14.32 -17.62
N SER A 136 -1.50 -15.34 -16.91
CA SER A 136 -2.21 -15.14 -15.64
C SER A 136 -1.31 -14.48 -14.59
N GLU A 137 -0.06 -14.93 -14.47
CA GLU A 137 0.89 -14.40 -13.50
C GLU A 137 1.33 -12.96 -13.82
N ILE A 138 1.61 -12.64 -15.09
CA ILE A 138 1.94 -11.29 -15.53
C ILE A 138 0.75 -10.35 -15.37
N ASN A 139 -0.47 -10.79 -15.70
CA ASN A 139 -1.68 -9.99 -15.47
C ASN A 139 -1.85 -9.66 -13.99
N HIS A 140 -1.75 -10.64 -13.09
CA HIS A 140 -1.85 -10.43 -11.65
C HIS A 140 -0.74 -9.52 -11.13
N PHE A 141 0.48 -9.69 -11.64
CA PHE A 141 1.61 -8.83 -11.31
C PHE A 141 1.36 -7.38 -11.75
N PHE A 142 0.90 -7.14 -12.98
CA PHE A 142 0.55 -5.81 -13.45
C PHE A 142 -0.60 -5.20 -12.66
N GLN A 143 -1.64 -5.96 -12.34
CA GLN A 143 -2.73 -5.49 -11.47
C GLN A 143 -2.22 -5.02 -10.11
N LYS A 144 -1.24 -5.72 -9.51
CA LYS A 144 -0.59 -5.25 -8.28
C LYS A 144 0.27 -4.01 -8.51
N MET A 145 1.06 -3.96 -9.58
CA MET A 145 1.87 -2.78 -9.93
C MET A 145 1.03 -1.50 -10.03
N MET A 146 -0.19 -1.59 -10.52
CA MET A 146 -1.13 -0.46 -10.65
C MET A 146 -1.46 0.21 -9.31
N ILE A 147 -1.31 -0.49 -8.18
CA ILE A 147 -1.55 0.06 -6.82
C ILE A 147 -0.51 1.14 -6.47
N LEU A 148 0.70 1.05 -7.03
CA LEU A 148 1.71 2.10 -6.85
C LEU A 148 1.29 3.42 -7.52
N ASN A 149 0.42 3.35 -8.53
CA ASN A 149 -0.13 4.47 -9.31
C ASN A 149 0.93 5.51 -9.74
N ILE A 150 2.09 5.03 -10.17
CA ILE A 150 3.19 5.89 -10.60
C ILE A 150 2.79 6.61 -11.89
N PRO A 151 2.89 7.94 -11.95
CA PRO A 151 2.47 8.70 -13.13
C PRO A 151 3.39 8.41 -14.33
N ASN A 152 2.89 8.72 -15.52
CA ASN A 152 3.63 8.68 -16.79
C ASN A 152 4.13 7.29 -17.23
N ILE A 153 3.61 6.19 -16.68
CA ILE A 153 3.96 4.83 -17.12
C ILE A 153 2.74 4.14 -17.72
N ALA A 154 2.78 3.82 -19.01
CA ALA A 154 1.78 2.97 -19.66
C ALA A 154 2.31 1.53 -19.70
N ILE A 155 1.51 0.57 -19.25
CA ILE A 155 1.87 -0.85 -19.22
C ILE A 155 0.99 -1.59 -20.23
N GLU A 156 1.57 -2.49 -21.03
CA GLU A 156 0.82 -3.35 -21.93
C GLU A 156 1.30 -4.80 -21.88
N LEU A 157 0.36 -5.72 -22.01
CA LEU A 157 0.59 -7.13 -22.23
C LEU A 157 -0.01 -7.52 -23.58
N LEU A 158 0.85 -7.93 -24.51
CA LEU A 158 0.48 -8.35 -25.85
C LEU A 158 0.68 -9.85 -25.99
N ILE A 159 -0.37 -10.57 -26.41
CA ILE A 159 -0.35 -12.02 -26.59
C ILE A 159 -0.54 -12.32 -28.08
N GLU A 160 0.47 -12.91 -28.71
CA GLU A 160 0.46 -13.34 -30.11
C GLU A 160 0.42 -14.88 -30.19
N ARG A 161 -0.73 -15.43 -30.60
CA ARG A 161 -0.89 -16.86 -30.90
C ARG A 161 -0.93 -17.05 -32.42
N GLU A 162 -0.14 -17.97 -32.95
CA GLU A 162 -0.09 -18.24 -34.40
C GLU A 162 -1.30 -19.03 -34.92
N ASP A 163 -2.11 -19.61 -34.04
CA ASP A 163 -3.23 -20.49 -34.39
C ASP A 163 -4.34 -19.79 -35.20
N ILE A 164 -4.40 -18.44 -35.19
CA ILE A 164 -5.34 -17.65 -35.97
C ILE A 164 -4.64 -16.36 -36.48
N PRO A 165 -4.43 -16.19 -37.80
CA PRO A 165 -3.89 -14.95 -38.36
C PRO A 165 -4.76 -13.76 -37.96
N GLY A 166 -4.21 -12.86 -37.14
CA GLY A 166 -4.91 -11.65 -36.67
C GLY A 166 -5.53 -11.72 -35.28
N SER A 167 -5.47 -12.86 -34.55
CA SER A 167 -5.91 -12.90 -33.14
C SER A 167 -4.83 -12.33 -32.21
N ARG A 168 -4.80 -11.00 -32.07
CA ARG A 168 -4.07 -10.33 -30.99
C ARG A 168 -4.99 -10.18 -29.80
N CYS A 169 -4.64 -10.78 -28.68
CA CYS A 169 -5.26 -10.42 -27.40
C CYS A 169 -4.37 -9.36 -26.75
N GLU A 170 -4.92 -8.16 -26.58
CA GLU A 170 -4.21 -7.02 -26.03
C GLU A 170 -4.84 -6.65 -24.69
N ASN A 171 -4.08 -6.82 -23.62
CA ASN A 171 -4.44 -6.32 -22.29
C ASN A 171 -3.63 -5.04 -22.05
N VAL A 172 -4.29 -3.89 -22.18
CA VAL A 172 -3.67 -2.59 -21.89
C VAL A 172 -3.96 -2.19 -20.45
N PHE A 173 -2.89 -1.98 -19.69
CA PHE A 173 -2.91 -1.48 -18.32
C PHE A 173 -2.44 -0.03 -18.31
N LEU A 174 -3.39 0.89 -18.36
CA LEU A 174 -3.07 2.31 -18.32
C LEU A 174 -2.97 2.77 -16.86
N ALA A 175 -1.76 3.03 -16.37
CA ALA A 175 -1.62 3.94 -15.23
C ALA A 175 -2.12 5.30 -15.69
N ASN A 176 -2.86 5.98 -14.82
CA ASN A 176 -3.45 7.29 -15.06
C ASN A 176 -4.83 7.27 -15.78
N ARG A 177 -5.88 6.81 -15.08
CA ARG A 177 -7.20 7.44 -15.24
C ARG A 177 -7.25 8.63 -14.27
N SER A 178 -7.36 9.83 -14.82
CA SER A 178 -7.65 11.11 -14.15
C SER A 178 -6.55 11.76 -13.30
N ASN A 179 -6.04 12.87 -13.84
CA ASN A 179 -5.29 13.96 -13.23
C ASN A 179 -3.88 13.63 -12.72
N PRO A 180 -2.81 13.97 -13.49
CA PRO A 180 -1.51 14.11 -12.87
C PRO A 180 -1.64 15.17 -11.78
N GLY A 181 -1.57 14.75 -10.52
CA GLY A 181 -1.33 15.66 -9.41
C GLY A 181 -0.08 16.52 -9.70
N PRO A 182 0.13 17.61 -8.96
CA PRO A 182 1.33 18.43 -9.13
C PRO A 182 2.59 17.57 -9.18
N LEU A 183 3.59 17.94 -9.99
CA LEU A 183 4.90 17.27 -10.08
C LEU A 183 5.62 17.09 -8.73
N SER A 184 5.15 17.76 -7.67
CA SER A 184 5.61 17.67 -6.28
C SER A 184 4.85 16.67 -5.40
N THR A 185 3.97 15.85 -5.97
CA THR A 185 3.18 14.87 -5.20
C THR A 185 4.11 13.77 -4.68
N SER A 186 4.00 13.42 -3.40
CA SER A 186 4.82 12.39 -2.77
C SER A 186 4.38 10.99 -3.20
N ASN A 187 5.29 10.02 -3.17
CA ASN A 187 5.00 8.62 -3.53
C ASN A 187 3.85 8.03 -2.69
N VAL A 188 3.74 8.40 -1.41
CA VAL A 188 2.66 7.93 -0.55
C VAL A 188 1.27 8.37 -1.02
N GLU A 189 1.13 9.54 -1.66
CA GLU A 189 -0.16 10.01 -2.18
C GLU A 189 -0.56 9.24 -3.45
N PHE A 190 0.42 8.87 -4.29
CA PHE A 190 0.16 7.95 -5.41
C PHE A 190 -0.26 6.57 -4.90
N LEU A 191 0.48 6.02 -3.93
CA LEU A 191 0.15 4.74 -3.29
C LEU A 191 -1.24 4.76 -2.67
N LYS A 192 -1.60 5.87 -2.02
CA LYS A 192 -2.92 6.09 -1.46
C LYS A 192 -4.01 6.03 -2.53
N SER A 193 -3.89 6.83 -3.57
CA SER A 193 -4.86 6.87 -4.66
C SER A 193 -4.96 5.52 -5.40
N GLY A 194 -3.84 4.81 -5.57
CA GLY A 194 -3.82 3.48 -6.17
C GLY A 194 -4.48 2.41 -5.30
N LEU A 195 -4.28 2.44 -3.97
CA LEU A 195 -4.98 1.55 -3.06
C LEU A 195 -6.49 1.87 -2.99
N GLU A 196 -6.88 3.14 -3.00
CA GLU A 196 -8.29 3.54 -3.10
C GLU A 196 -8.94 2.95 -4.36
N ASP A 197 -8.32 3.10 -5.54
CA ASP A 197 -8.84 2.53 -6.78
C ASP A 197 -8.92 1.00 -6.74
N TYR A 198 -7.92 0.33 -6.15
CA TYR A 198 -7.90 -1.11 -5.93
C TYR A 198 -9.08 -1.59 -5.08
N VAL A 199 -9.34 -0.93 -3.95
CA VAL A 199 -10.45 -1.25 -3.04
C VAL A 199 -11.80 -1.00 -3.71
N LEU A 200 -11.96 0.15 -4.39
CA LEU A 200 -13.18 0.50 -5.12
C LEU A 200 -13.53 -0.51 -6.24
N LYS A 201 -12.54 -1.27 -6.72
CA LYS A 201 -12.68 -2.32 -7.73
C LYS A 201 -12.72 -3.73 -7.15
N HIS A 202 -12.91 -3.89 -5.84
CA HIS A 202 -12.87 -5.17 -5.13
C HIS A 202 -11.58 -5.96 -5.42
N GLY A 203 -10.44 -5.32 -5.21
CA GLY A 203 -9.13 -5.93 -5.44
C GLY A 203 -8.86 -6.23 -6.90
N ASN A 204 -9.25 -5.32 -7.80
CA ASN A 204 -9.22 -5.49 -9.26
C ASN A 204 -10.06 -6.65 -9.81
N SER A 205 -10.99 -7.20 -9.03
CA SER A 205 -12.00 -8.14 -9.55
C SER A 205 -12.94 -7.47 -10.56
N LEU A 206 -13.13 -6.15 -10.45
CA LEU A 206 -13.88 -5.33 -11.39
C LEU A 206 -12.96 -4.41 -12.19
N THR A 207 -13.35 -4.11 -13.43
CA THR A 207 -12.64 -3.15 -14.29
C THR A 207 -12.98 -1.70 -13.95
N GLN A 208 -14.12 -1.47 -13.31
CA GLN A 208 -14.61 -0.15 -12.90
C GLN A 208 -14.98 -0.17 -11.42
N LYS A 209 -15.06 1.03 -10.83
CA LYS A 209 -15.47 1.22 -9.45
C LYS A 209 -16.86 0.62 -9.23
N CYS A 210 -17.05 -0.10 -8.14
CA CYS A 210 -18.34 -0.69 -7.78
C CYS A 210 -19.30 0.41 -7.31
N SER A 211 -20.27 0.76 -8.14
CA SER A 211 -21.30 1.74 -7.78
C SER A 211 -22.24 1.26 -6.68
N THR A 212 -22.34 -0.06 -6.49
CA THR A 212 -23.25 -0.65 -5.48
C THR A 212 -22.70 -0.50 -4.07
N CYS A 213 -21.42 -0.85 -3.84
CA CYS A 213 -20.85 -0.74 -2.49
C CYS A 213 -20.21 0.62 -2.20
N PHE A 214 -19.95 1.44 -3.22
CA PHE A 214 -19.31 2.75 -3.07
C PHE A 214 -20.09 3.85 -3.80
N ALA A 215 -21.40 3.90 -3.58
CA ALA A 215 -22.28 4.93 -4.15
C ALA A 215 -21.86 6.35 -3.72
N THR A 216 -21.31 6.48 -2.51
CA THR A 216 -20.72 7.71 -1.98
C THR A 216 -19.23 7.52 -1.75
N SER A 217 -18.40 8.48 -2.19
CA SER A 217 -16.94 8.42 -1.99
C SER A 217 -16.50 8.54 -0.53
N GLU A 218 -17.42 8.90 0.37
CA GLU A 218 -17.17 9.08 1.81
C GLU A 218 -17.07 7.74 2.58
N CYS A 219 -17.31 6.59 1.92
CA CYS A 219 -17.25 5.27 2.54
C CYS A 219 -15.82 4.80 2.86
N LEU A 220 -14.79 5.43 2.28
CA LEU A 220 -13.39 5.08 2.51
C LEU A 220 -12.74 6.03 3.49
N LYS A 221 -12.27 5.49 4.62
CA LYS A 221 -11.46 6.21 5.59
C LYS A 221 -10.00 5.83 5.40
N VAL A 222 -9.13 6.81 5.18
CA VAL A 222 -7.78 6.56 4.67
C VAL A 222 -6.70 7.17 5.54
N GLY A 223 -5.80 6.32 6.04
CA GLY A 223 -4.61 6.68 6.78
C GLY A 223 -3.34 6.46 6.00
N SER A 224 -2.41 7.39 6.11
CA SER A 224 -1.08 7.29 5.51
C SER A 224 0.00 7.54 6.54
N GLY A 225 1.07 6.76 6.51
CA GLY A 225 2.23 6.89 7.39
C GLY A 225 3.54 6.75 6.63
N ILE A 226 4.54 7.55 7.03
CA ILE A 226 5.88 7.52 6.43
C ILE A 226 6.91 7.43 7.55
N ALA A 227 7.91 6.57 7.37
CA ALA A 227 9.10 6.51 8.19
C ALA A 227 10.35 6.45 7.29
N CYS A 228 11.44 7.07 7.73
CA CYS A 228 12.72 6.99 7.05
C CYS A 228 13.83 6.71 8.05
N SER A 229 14.86 5.97 7.62
CA SER A 229 16.10 5.86 8.37
C SER A 229 16.77 7.25 8.39
N THR A 230 17.04 7.79 9.57
CA THR A 230 17.84 9.01 9.73
C THR A 230 19.28 8.74 9.30
N GLU A 231 20.01 9.79 8.91
CA GLU A 231 21.42 9.78 8.46
C GLU A 231 22.40 9.30 9.54
N SER A 232 22.30 8.05 9.97
CA SER A 232 23.46 7.33 10.47
C SER A 232 24.30 6.93 9.26
N HIS A 233 25.63 6.99 9.36
CA HIS A 233 26.59 6.79 8.26
C HIS A 233 26.49 5.44 7.50
N LYS A 234 25.51 4.56 7.81
CA LYS A 234 25.35 3.21 7.24
C LYS A 234 24.00 2.93 6.56
N SER A 235 22.94 3.73 6.78
CA SER A 235 21.61 3.49 6.17
C SER A 235 20.93 4.77 5.69
N SER A 236 21.65 5.63 4.95
CA SER A 236 21.02 6.84 4.41
C SER A 236 19.97 6.50 3.33
N GLY A 237 18.71 6.84 3.59
CA GLY A 237 17.68 6.95 2.56
C GLY A 237 16.71 5.77 2.37
N LEU A 238 16.61 4.83 3.32
CA LEU A 238 15.52 3.83 3.31
C LEU A 238 14.21 4.50 3.73
N MET A 239 13.17 4.31 2.92
CA MET A 239 11.81 4.82 3.13
C MET A 239 10.86 3.66 3.37
N MET A 240 9.95 3.83 4.31
CA MET A 240 8.80 2.98 4.52
C MET A 240 7.52 3.83 4.47
N GLU A 241 6.65 3.51 3.54
CA GLU A 241 5.34 4.12 3.37
C GLU A 241 4.27 3.07 3.66
N VAL A 242 3.23 3.47 4.38
CA VAL A 242 2.10 2.60 4.73
C VAL A 242 0.82 3.35 4.44
N VAL A 243 -0.12 2.69 3.76
CA VAL A 243 -1.50 3.18 3.62
C VAL A 243 -2.46 2.12 4.15
N ILE A 244 -3.43 2.56 4.94
CA ILE A 244 -4.49 1.74 5.51
C ILE A 244 -5.82 2.35 5.10
N ILE A 245 -6.70 1.54 4.52
CA ILE A 245 -8.06 1.93 4.17
C ILE A 245 -9.03 1.13 5.02
N ILE A 246 -9.98 1.81 5.63
CA ILE A 246 -11.14 1.21 6.29
C ILE A 246 -12.36 1.55 5.46
N SER A 247 -12.99 0.51 4.91
CA SER A 247 -14.22 0.60 4.12
C SER A 247 -15.40 0.24 5.00
N GLU A 248 -16.34 1.17 5.16
CA GLU A 248 -17.63 0.88 5.80
C GLU A 248 -18.62 0.48 4.72
N ILE A 249 -19.04 -0.79 4.74
CA ILE A 249 -19.91 -1.36 3.71
C ILE A 249 -21.25 -1.69 4.32
N GLU A 250 -22.34 -1.29 3.68
CA GLU A 250 -23.66 -1.67 4.16
C GLU A 250 -23.83 -3.19 4.22
N SER A 251 -24.42 -3.68 5.31
CA SER A 251 -24.65 -5.10 5.61
C SER A 251 -25.44 -5.87 4.55
N THR A 252 -26.05 -5.15 3.60
CA THR A 252 -26.89 -5.70 2.53
C THR A 252 -26.20 -5.71 1.15
N CYS A 253 -24.94 -5.25 1.02
CA CYS A 253 -24.28 -5.18 -0.30
C CYS A 253 -24.02 -6.60 -0.86
N PRO A 254 -24.57 -6.98 -2.03
CA PRO A 254 -24.43 -8.32 -2.59
C PRO A 254 -23.04 -8.59 -3.19
N CYS A 255 -22.24 -7.55 -3.41
CA CYS A 255 -20.88 -7.68 -3.95
C CYS A 255 -19.86 -8.08 -2.88
N PHE A 256 -20.23 -7.97 -1.61
CA PHE A 256 -19.39 -8.39 -0.50
C PHE A 256 -19.68 -9.83 -0.12
N ARG A 257 -18.66 -10.68 -0.21
CA ARG A 257 -18.63 -11.93 0.55
C ARG A 257 -18.48 -11.55 2.03
N GLU A 258 -18.98 -12.42 2.93
CA GLU A 258 -18.92 -12.27 4.40
C GLU A 258 -17.75 -11.38 4.83
N CYS A 259 -18.06 -10.31 5.57
CA CYS A 259 -17.08 -9.38 6.12
C CYS A 259 -15.99 -10.21 6.82
N SER A 260 -14.87 -10.45 6.14
CA SER A 260 -13.89 -11.37 6.68
C SER A 260 -13.19 -10.65 7.80
N SER A 261 -13.01 -11.32 8.93
CA SER A 261 -12.13 -10.87 10.00
C SER A 261 -10.66 -10.92 9.58
N LYS A 262 -10.36 -10.61 8.32
CA LYS A 262 -9.09 -10.82 7.65
C LYS A 262 -8.73 -9.61 6.82
N THR A 263 -7.47 -9.19 6.93
CA THR A 263 -6.88 -8.12 6.13
C THR A 263 -5.72 -8.67 5.33
N GLU A 264 -5.82 -8.61 4.00
CA GLU A 264 -4.66 -8.85 3.14
C GLU A 264 -3.68 -7.68 3.27
N VAL A 265 -2.41 -8.01 3.50
CA VAL A 265 -1.31 -7.03 3.56
C VAL A 265 -0.51 -7.13 2.26
N LEU A 266 -0.66 -6.10 1.43
CA LEU A 266 0.11 -5.97 0.20
C LEU A 266 1.48 -5.37 0.51
N TYR A 267 2.53 -5.90 -0.12
CA TYR A 267 3.89 -5.43 0.14
C TYR A 267 4.65 -5.18 -1.16
N PHE A 268 5.24 -4.00 -1.22
CA PHE A 268 6.12 -3.56 -2.30
C PHE A 268 7.50 -3.28 -1.74
N LYS A 269 8.50 -3.83 -2.40
CA LYS A 269 9.90 -3.51 -2.16
C LYS A 269 10.50 -2.92 -3.41
N ASP A 270 11.03 -1.71 -3.32
CA ASP A 270 11.62 -0.98 -4.44
C ASP A 270 10.69 -1.01 -5.66
N PHE A 271 9.44 -0.56 -5.45
CA PHE A 271 8.38 -0.50 -6.48
C PHE A 271 8.08 -1.84 -7.17
N THR A 272 8.35 -2.96 -6.50
CA THR A 272 8.09 -4.31 -6.99
C THR A 272 7.21 -5.07 -5.98
N PRO A 273 6.07 -5.66 -6.39
CA PRO A 273 5.30 -6.57 -5.56
C PRO A 273 6.18 -7.70 -5.06
N CYS A 274 6.16 -7.96 -3.76
CA CYS A 274 6.95 -9.03 -3.17
C CYS A 274 6.23 -9.67 -1.98
N SER A 275 6.62 -10.91 -1.67
CA SER A 275 6.17 -11.58 -0.45
C SER A 275 6.72 -10.88 0.79
N ILE A 276 5.96 -10.97 1.88
CA ILE A 276 6.35 -10.41 3.16
C ILE A 276 7.36 -11.34 3.82
N SER A 277 8.49 -10.80 4.29
CA SER A 277 9.46 -11.59 5.03
C SER A 277 8.93 -11.97 6.41
N HIS A 278 9.35 -13.12 6.95
CA HIS A 278 9.01 -13.51 8.33
C HIS A 278 9.38 -12.45 9.37
N SER A 279 10.47 -11.71 9.15
CA SER A 279 10.86 -10.58 10.00
C SER A 279 9.83 -9.45 10.01
N THR A 280 9.15 -9.20 8.90
CA THR A 280 8.09 -8.18 8.79
C THR A 280 6.81 -8.67 9.43
N LEU A 281 6.44 -9.94 9.24
CA LEU A 281 5.29 -10.58 9.92
C LEU A 281 5.42 -10.47 11.44
N ASN A 282 6.60 -10.77 11.97
CA ASN A 282 6.87 -10.65 13.40
C ASN A 282 6.80 -9.20 13.90
N VAL A 283 7.07 -8.20 13.05
CA VAL A 283 6.86 -6.81 13.45
C VAL A 283 5.38 -6.48 13.52
N LEU A 284 4.59 -6.90 12.53
CA LEU A 284 3.14 -6.69 12.49
C LEU A 284 2.43 -7.32 13.70
N SER A 285 2.88 -8.48 14.17
CA SER A 285 2.33 -9.12 15.38
C SER A 285 2.65 -8.38 16.68
N THR A 286 3.69 -7.53 16.71
CA THR A 286 4.12 -6.77 17.91
C THR A 286 3.54 -5.36 17.98
N ILE A 287 2.69 -4.97 17.04
CA ILE A 287 2.00 -3.68 17.07
C ILE A 287 0.90 -3.74 18.13
N ASP A 288 0.76 -2.67 18.92
CA ASP A 288 -0.31 -2.55 19.91
C ASP A 288 -1.63 -2.18 19.21
N TRP A 289 -2.22 -3.15 18.52
CA TRP A 289 -3.48 -3.00 17.80
C TRP A 289 -4.65 -2.62 18.72
N LYS A 290 -4.60 -3.03 20.00
CA LYS A 290 -5.66 -2.76 21.00
C LYS A 290 -5.80 -1.27 21.31
N SER A 291 -4.70 -0.51 21.24
CA SER A 291 -4.74 0.96 21.34
C SER A 291 -5.53 1.64 20.21
N TYR A 292 -5.79 0.90 19.14
CA TYR A 292 -6.59 1.31 17.98
C TYR A 292 -7.91 0.51 17.86
N GLY A 293 -8.33 -0.19 18.92
CA GLY A 293 -9.61 -0.93 18.91
C GLY A 293 -9.61 -2.22 18.09
N LEU A 294 -8.44 -2.70 17.68
CA LEU A 294 -8.30 -3.93 16.91
C LEU A 294 -7.63 -5.01 17.76
N THR A 295 -8.18 -6.21 17.76
CA THR A 295 -7.58 -7.36 18.44
C THR A 295 -7.07 -8.34 17.39
N LEU A 296 -5.75 -8.46 17.27
CA LEU A 296 -5.11 -9.39 16.34
C LEU A 296 -5.14 -10.80 16.95
N GLU A 297 -5.79 -11.74 16.27
CA GLU A 297 -5.81 -13.16 16.63
C GLU A 297 -4.56 -13.85 16.09
N ASN A 298 -4.27 -13.67 14.80
CA ASN A 298 -3.19 -14.38 14.13
C ASN A 298 -2.61 -13.60 12.94
N VAL A 299 -1.40 -13.98 12.53
CA VAL A 299 -0.77 -13.54 11.28
C VAL A 299 -0.46 -14.78 10.46
N VAL A 300 -1.17 -14.94 9.35
CA VAL A 300 -1.07 -16.11 8.48
C VAL A 300 -0.31 -15.75 7.21
N ASP A 301 0.65 -16.61 6.83
CA ASP A 301 1.34 -16.55 5.54
C ASP A 301 1.12 -17.86 4.77
N GLN A 302 0.20 -17.81 3.81
CA GLN A 302 -0.10 -18.91 2.87
C GLN A 302 0.20 -18.47 1.43
N GLY A 303 1.29 -17.73 1.23
CA GLY A 303 1.63 -17.09 -0.06
C GLY A 303 1.01 -15.70 -0.23
N VAL A 304 0.07 -15.35 0.65
CA VAL A 304 -0.45 -14.00 0.88
C VAL A 304 -0.41 -13.76 2.39
N CYS A 305 0.09 -12.59 2.81
CA CYS A 305 0.08 -12.20 4.22
C CYS A 305 -1.30 -11.72 4.61
N VAL A 306 -1.87 -12.34 5.64
CA VAL A 306 -3.19 -12.02 6.16
C VAL A 306 -3.13 -11.79 7.66
N LEU A 307 -3.68 -10.67 8.12
CA LEU A 307 -3.93 -10.39 9.53
C LEU A 307 -5.34 -10.86 9.87
N GLU A 308 -5.48 -11.72 10.87
CA GLU A 308 -6.77 -12.23 11.36
C GLU A 308 -7.15 -11.51 12.66
N TRP A 309 -8.39 -11.05 12.74
CA TRP A 309 -8.93 -10.23 13.81
C TRP A 309 -9.93 -11.03 14.66
N GLU A 310 -9.82 -10.95 15.99
CA GLU A 310 -10.73 -11.63 16.93
C GLU A 310 -12.13 -10.99 16.90
N ASP A 311 -12.16 -9.65 16.96
CA ASP A 311 -13.36 -8.83 16.90
C ASP A 311 -13.24 -7.85 15.73
N SER A 312 -13.63 -8.26 14.51
CA SER A 312 -13.72 -7.29 13.41
C SER A 312 -14.94 -6.39 13.63
N PRO A 313 -14.81 -5.05 13.49
CA PRO A 313 -15.97 -4.18 13.52
C PRO A 313 -17.01 -4.68 12.52
N SER A 314 -18.24 -4.90 12.98
CA SER A 314 -19.32 -5.36 12.11
C SER A 314 -19.42 -4.42 10.92
N HIS A 315 -19.33 -4.96 9.69
CA HIS A 315 -19.50 -4.21 8.44
C HIS A 315 -18.33 -3.28 8.04
N SER A 316 -17.12 -3.54 8.53
CA SER A 316 -15.90 -2.84 8.08
C SER A 316 -14.86 -3.79 7.47
N GLN A 317 -14.30 -3.43 6.31
CA GLN A 317 -13.12 -4.09 5.74
C GLN A 317 -11.89 -3.20 5.93
N ILE A 318 -10.76 -3.81 6.32
CA ILE A 318 -9.48 -3.13 6.42
C ILE A 318 -8.55 -3.67 5.31
N ASP A 319 -8.02 -2.76 4.50
CA ASP A 319 -7.03 -3.03 3.45
C ASP A 319 -5.73 -2.30 3.78
N MET A 320 -4.58 -2.97 3.59
CA MET A 320 -3.28 -2.43 3.99
C MET A 320 -2.22 -2.65 2.92
N VAL A 321 -1.45 -1.61 2.61
CA VAL A 321 -0.25 -1.70 1.76
C VAL A 321 0.97 -1.13 2.47
N LEU A 322 2.08 -1.84 2.36
CA LEU A 322 3.40 -1.46 2.84
C LEU A 322 4.31 -1.29 1.62
N HIS A 323 5.05 -0.19 1.56
CA HIS A 323 5.99 0.09 0.49
C HIS A 323 7.34 0.53 1.04
N CYS A 324 8.35 -0.30 0.84
CA CYS A 324 9.71 -0.08 1.31
C CYS A 324 10.66 0.15 0.14
N TYR A 325 11.39 1.27 0.11
CA TYR A 325 12.30 1.58 -1.00
C TYR A 325 13.41 2.52 -0.60
N HIS A 326 14.51 2.55 -1.36
CA HIS A 326 15.55 3.57 -1.20
C HIS A 326 15.29 4.80 -2.06
N LYS A 327 15.57 6.00 -1.51
CA LYS A 327 15.51 7.26 -2.25
C LYS A 327 16.51 7.34 -3.40
N GLN A 328 17.68 6.71 -3.27
CA GLN A 328 18.74 6.70 -4.28
C GLN A 328 18.79 5.36 -5.01
N TYR A 329 19.07 5.42 -6.31
CA TYR A 329 19.26 4.26 -7.21
C TYR A 329 20.64 4.42 -7.89
N PRO A 330 21.45 3.35 -8.08
CA PRO A 330 21.17 1.92 -7.84
C PRO A 330 21.32 1.47 -6.37
N MET A 331 20.80 0.29 -6.05
CA MET A 331 20.67 -0.23 -4.68
C MET A 331 21.99 -0.63 -4.02
N HIS A 332 22.09 -0.37 -2.72
CA HIS A 332 22.94 -1.14 -1.80
C HIS A 332 22.09 -2.15 -1.01
N LYS A 333 22.69 -3.27 -0.60
CA LYS A 333 21.99 -4.40 0.06
C LYS A 333 21.17 -3.93 1.26
N THR A 334 19.88 -4.29 1.26
CA THR A 334 18.89 -3.88 2.25
C THR A 334 19.04 -4.68 3.55
N GLN A 335 19.12 -4.01 4.68
CA GLN A 335 18.64 -4.55 5.95
C GLN A 335 17.34 -3.83 6.27
N LEU A 336 16.22 -4.55 6.27
CA LEU A 336 14.93 -3.98 6.62
C LEU A 336 14.95 -3.59 8.10
N GLU A 337 14.85 -2.30 8.36
CA GLU A 337 14.81 -1.78 9.72
C GLU A 337 13.41 -2.00 10.30
N ARG A 338 13.27 -3.03 11.15
CA ARG A 338 12.02 -3.42 11.83
C ARG A 338 11.29 -2.22 12.47
N HIS A 339 12.06 -1.26 12.99
CA HIS A 339 11.51 -0.07 13.64
C HIS A 339 10.80 0.88 12.66
N LEU A 340 11.21 0.94 11.38
CA LEU A 340 10.58 1.79 10.37
C LEU A 340 9.16 1.31 10.06
N ILE A 341 8.96 -0.02 9.97
CA ILE A 341 7.64 -0.61 9.75
C ILE A 341 6.70 -0.23 10.88
N LYS A 342 7.11 -0.48 12.13
CA LYS A 342 6.33 -0.16 13.32
C LYS A 342 6.00 1.34 13.40
N LYS A 343 6.96 2.20 13.07
CA LYS A 343 6.78 3.66 13.05
C LYS A 343 5.80 4.10 11.97
N ALA A 344 5.93 3.60 10.75
CA ALA A 344 5.05 3.97 9.63
C ALA A 344 3.62 3.44 9.83
N VAL A 345 3.44 2.21 10.31
CA VAL A 345 2.10 1.67 10.60
C VAL A 345 1.42 2.48 11.72
N LYS A 346 2.12 2.78 12.82
CA LYS A 346 1.59 3.65 13.88
C LYS A 346 1.23 5.05 13.35
N ALA A 347 2.08 5.62 12.49
CA ALA A 347 1.78 6.91 11.88
C ALA A 347 0.51 6.87 11.01
N ALA A 348 0.31 5.80 10.22
CA ALA A 348 -0.90 5.62 9.41
C ALA A 348 -2.17 5.47 10.27
N LEU A 349 -2.10 4.70 11.36
CA LEU A 349 -3.22 4.52 12.29
C LEU A 349 -3.54 5.82 13.07
N ASN A 350 -2.54 6.54 13.54
CA ASN A 350 -2.74 7.86 14.16
C ASN A 350 -3.36 8.84 13.17
N ASN A 351 -2.92 8.83 11.91
CA ASN A 351 -3.50 9.66 10.87
C ASN A 351 -5.00 9.35 10.62
N LEU A 352 -5.41 8.08 10.68
CA LEU A 352 -6.82 7.69 10.65
C LEU A 352 -7.61 8.30 11.81
N LYS A 353 -7.13 8.13 13.06
CA LYS A 353 -7.80 8.67 14.25
C LYS A 353 -7.94 10.19 14.21
N GLU A 354 -6.92 10.88 13.68
CA GLU A 354 -6.93 12.34 13.56
C GLU A 354 -7.97 12.81 12.53
N LYS A 355 -7.93 12.26 11.31
CA LYS A 355 -8.81 12.64 10.19
C LYS A 355 -10.25 12.19 10.36
N HIS A 356 -10.47 11.05 11.00
CA HIS A 356 -11.77 10.42 11.11
C HIS A 356 -12.11 10.12 12.58
N PRO A 357 -12.71 11.11 13.30
CA PRO A 357 -13.32 10.89 14.62
C PRO A 357 -14.13 9.59 14.71
N GLY A 358 -14.13 8.95 15.88
CA GLY A 358 -14.97 7.78 16.15
C GLY A 358 -14.48 6.47 15.53
N ILE A 359 -13.45 6.52 14.68
CA ILE A 359 -12.82 5.34 14.11
C ILE A 359 -11.65 4.88 14.97
N LEU A 360 -11.44 3.55 15.04
CA LEU A 360 -10.33 2.93 15.76
C LEU A 360 -10.28 3.37 17.24
N LEU A 361 -11.46 3.46 17.88
CA LEU A 361 -11.57 3.74 19.30
C LEU A 361 -10.85 2.67 20.10
N SER A 362 -10.02 3.07 21.06
CA SER A 362 -9.35 2.12 21.94
C SER A 362 -10.36 1.22 22.64
N ALA A 363 -9.94 0.00 23.04
CA ALA A 363 -10.79 -0.90 23.82
C ALA A 363 -11.34 -0.24 25.10
N HIS A 364 -10.59 0.70 25.68
CA HIS A 364 -11.04 1.50 26.81
C HIS A 364 -12.15 2.49 26.42
N ALA A 365 -11.99 3.22 25.30
CA ALA A 365 -13.03 4.12 24.80
C ALA A 365 -14.31 3.36 24.42
N LEU A 366 -14.20 2.22 23.72
CA LEU A 366 -15.34 1.35 23.41
C LEU A 366 -16.08 0.89 24.67
N LYS A 367 -15.33 0.51 25.72
CA LYS A 367 -15.89 0.13 27.01
C LYS A 367 -16.61 1.29 27.71
N ILE A 368 -16.13 2.53 27.58
CA ILE A 368 -16.83 3.70 28.14
C ILE A 368 -18.08 4.01 27.31
N CYS A 369 -17.99 3.94 25.98
CA CYS A 369 -19.12 4.18 25.08
C CYS A 369 -20.28 3.20 25.31
N SER A 370 -20.02 1.95 25.71
CA SER A 370 -21.09 1.00 26.01
C SER A 370 -21.96 1.39 27.21
N HIS A 371 -21.49 2.30 28.07
CA HIS A 371 -22.26 2.87 29.18
C HIS A 371 -23.01 4.16 28.81
N ALA A 372 -22.72 4.76 27.64
CA ALA A 372 -23.33 6.02 27.22
C ALA A 372 -24.86 5.95 27.09
N PRO A 373 -25.48 4.87 26.54
CA PRO A 373 -26.93 4.80 26.43
C PRO A 373 -27.66 4.82 27.78
N ASP A 374 -27.15 4.09 28.78
CA ASP A 374 -27.76 4.04 30.11
C ASP A 374 -27.61 5.37 30.86
N LEU A 375 -26.46 6.04 30.69
CA LEU A 375 -26.24 7.36 31.25
C LEU A 375 -27.13 8.41 30.58
N ALA A 376 -27.25 8.37 29.24
CA ALA A 376 -28.11 9.26 28.48
C ALA A 376 -29.58 9.13 28.88
N ARG A 377 -30.08 7.89 29.01
CA ARG A 377 -31.44 7.60 29.52
C ARG A 377 -31.67 8.17 30.92
N SER A 378 -30.68 8.03 31.79
CA SER A 378 -30.78 8.54 33.17
C SER A 378 -30.84 10.07 33.19
N ILE A 379 -29.98 10.75 32.42
CA ILE A 379 -29.95 12.22 32.34
C ILE A 379 -31.22 12.75 31.66
N ALA A 380 -31.65 12.14 30.55
CA ALA A 380 -32.90 12.51 29.88
C ALA A 380 -34.10 12.35 30.81
N GLY A 381 -34.16 11.24 31.56
CA GLY A 381 -35.17 11.01 32.58
C GLY A 381 -35.18 12.08 33.68
N LEU A 382 -34.02 12.55 34.13
CA LEU A 382 -33.92 13.65 35.10
C LEU A 382 -34.46 14.97 34.53
N ILE A 383 -34.14 15.29 33.28
CA ILE A 383 -34.63 16.50 32.61
C ILE A 383 -36.15 16.44 32.44
N LEU A 384 -36.65 15.34 31.87
CA LEU A 384 -38.06 15.18 31.51
C LEU A 384 -38.98 15.02 32.72
N SER A 385 -38.48 14.47 33.83
CA SER A 385 -39.25 14.33 35.07
C SER A 385 -39.28 15.59 35.95
N SER A 386 -38.50 16.62 35.60
CA SER A 386 -38.52 17.90 36.33
C SER A 386 -39.87 18.62 36.16
N ASN A 387 -40.38 19.19 37.26
CA ASN A 387 -41.57 20.05 37.22
C ASN A 387 -41.21 21.53 37.02
N ASP A 388 -39.92 21.84 36.87
CA ASP A 388 -39.41 23.20 36.65
C ASP A 388 -39.25 23.46 35.13
N PRO A 389 -40.13 24.30 34.54
CA PRO A 389 -40.09 24.57 33.11
C PRO A 389 -38.87 25.40 32.70
N ASP A 390 -38.30 26.20 33.60
CA ASP A 390 -37.11 27.00 33.32
C ASP A 390 -35.88 26.07 33.23
N PHE A 391 -35.76 25.13 34.16
CA PHE A 391 -34.72 24.08 34.12
C PHE A 391 -34.79 23.23 32.85
N GLN A 392 -35.99 22.78 32.47
CA GLN A 392 -36.19 22.03 31.22
C GLN A 392 -35.79 22.85 29.99
N GLY A 393 -36.19 24.12 29.96
CA GLY A 393 -35.85 25.05 28.89
C GLY A 393 -34.34 25.25 28.74
N GLU A 394 -33.62 25.47 29.84
CA GLU A 394 -32.16 25.60 29.84
C GLU A 394 -31.46 24.33 29.35
N CYS A 395 -31.89 23.17 29.84
CA CYS A 395 -31.33 21.88 29.43
C CYS A 395 -31.56 21.61 27.94
N PHE A 396 -32.75 21.89 27.40
CA PHE A 396 -33.00 21.78 25.97
C PHE A 396 -32.15 22.76 25.16
N SER A 397 -31.97 23.99 25.65
CA SER A 397 -31.09 24.98 25.02
C SER A 397 -29.64 24.50 24.95
N LEU A 398 -29.09 23.93 26.03
CA LEU A 398 -27.72 23.36 26.06
C LEU A 398 -27.56 22.15 25.13
N LEU A 399 -28.63 21.38 24.95
CA LEU A 399 -28.67 20.28 23.99
C LEU A 399 -28.91 20.74 22.55
N GLY A 400 -29.27 22.01 22.33
CA GLY A 400 -29.61 22.56 21.02
C GLY A 400 -30.98 22.11 20.49
N LEU A 401 -31.86 21.66 21.39
CA LEU A 401 -33.20 21.17 21.08
C LEU A 401 -34.23 22.31 21.21
N GLN A 402 -35.22 22.35 20.31
CA GLN A 402 -36.28 23.35 20.38
C GLN A 402 -37.34 22.92 21.40
N SER A 403 -37.69 23.81 22.34
CA SER A 403 -38.48 23.55 23.56
C SER A 403 -39.96 23.13 23.36
N ARG A 404 -40.37 22.60 22.22
CA ARG A 404 -41.75 22.14 21.96
C ARG A 404 -41.78 20.64 21.70
N GLU A 405 -42.55 19.93 22.53
CA GLU A 405 -42.91 18.50 22.41
C GLU A 405 -41.80 17.62 21.81
N ILE A 406 -40.65 17.59 22.47
CA ILE A 406 -39.54 16.72 22.11
C ILE A 406 -39.81 15.33 22.69
N GLY A 407 -39.75 14.30 21.86
CA GLY A 407 -39.83 12.91 22.33
C GLY A 407 -38.68 12.56 23.27
N ALA A 408 -38.94 11.68 24.25
CA ALA A 408 -37.91 11.27 25.21
C ALA A 408 -36.70 10.63 24.52
N ASP A 409 -36.96 9.88 23.46
CA ASP A 409 -35.98 9.30 22.54
C ASP A 409 -35.04 10.35 21.94
N VAL A 410 -35.56 11.47 21.47
CA VAL A 410 -34.74 12.54 20.86
C VAL A 410 -33.78 13.19 21.87
N VAL A 411 -34.23 13.34 23.14
CA VAL A 411 -33.37 13.89 24.21
C VAL A 411 -32.30 12.87 24.60
N GLU A 412 -32.68 11.60 24.74
CA GLU A 412 -31.75 10.50 25.01
C GLU A 412 -30.67 10.39 23.92
N ASP A 413 -31.08 10.35 22.65
CA ASP A 413 -30.17 10.23 21.52
C ASP A 413 -29.21 11.42 21.44
N CYS A 414 -29.70 12.65 21.66
CA CYS A 414 -28.86 13.84 21.66
C CYS A 414 -27.80 13.82 22.78
N ILE A 415 -28.18 13.42 23.99
CA ILE A 415 -27.24 13.30 25.12
C ILE A 415 -26.22 12.19 24.83
N GLN A 416 -26.69 11.04 24.33
CA GLN A 416 -25.82 9.92 23.98
C GLN A 416 -24.80 10.35 22.91
N GLU A 417 -25.23 11.02 21.85
CA GLU A 417 -24.37 11.51 20.78
C GLU A 417 -23.31 12.47 21.32
N LYS A 418 -23.68 13.42 22.20
CA LYS A 418 -22.72 14.33 22.85
C LYS A 418 -21.70 13.59 23.72
N ILE A 419 -22.13 12.61 24.52
CA ILE A 419 -21.22 11.81 25.36
C ILE A 419 -20.24 11.03 24.49
N VAL A 420 -20.74 10.33 23.46
CA VAL A 420 -19.91 9.56 22.53
C VAL A 420 -18.92 10.48 21.83
N SER A 421 -19.37 11.61 21.26
CA SER A 421 -18.52 12.59 20.59
C SER A 421 -17.34 13.05 21.47
N VAL A 422 -17.59 13.34 22.76
CA VAL A 422 -16.53 13.74 23.69
C VAL A 422 -15.55 12.60 24.01
N ILE A 423 -16.03 11.36 24.09
CA ILE A 423 -15.15 10.19 24.25
C ILE A 423 -14.25 10.04 23.02
N GLU A 424 -14.83 10.10 21.82
CA GLU A 424 -14.10 10.02 20.55
C GLU A 424 -13.04 11.11 20.41
N MET A 425 -13.36 12.34 20.80
CA MET A 425 -12.41 13.47 20.80
C MET A 425 -11.25 13.25 21.77
N ASN A 426 -11.49 12.64 22.93
CA ASN A 426 -10.46 12.42 23.93
C ASN A 426 -9.57 11.20 23.64
N ASP A 427 -10.10 10.18 22.97
CA ASP A 427 -9.33 8.98 22.58
C ASP A 427 -8.24 9.27 21.53
N ARG A 428 -8.33 10.43 20.86
CA ARG A 428 -7.33 10.92 19.89
C ARG A 428 -6.07 11.48 20.51
N LYS A 429 -6.12 11.96 21.76
CA LYS A 429 -4.98 12.65 22.37
C LYS A 429 -3.90 11.63 22.72
N SER A 430 -2.85 11.57 21.89
CA SER A 430 -1.57 11.07 22.38
C SER A 430 -1.22 11.90 23.63
N ARG A 431 -0.68 11.25 24.66
CA ARG A 431 -0.37 11.89 25.96
C ARG A 431 0.53 13.15 25.85
N GLN A 432 1.07 13.45 24.67
CA GLN A 432 1.96 14.58 24.36
C GLN A 432 1.24 15.92 24.09
N ARG A 433 -0.07 15.96 23.83
CA ARG A 433 -0.81 17.23 23.72
C ARG A 433 -1.97 17.28 24.71
N LYS A 434 -1.69 17.69 25.95
CA LYS A 434 -2.71 18.17 26.89
C LYS A 434 -3.17 19.57 26.47
N VAL A 435 -3.84 19.67 25.32
CA VAL A 435 -4.81 20.76 25.14
C VAL A 435 -6.02 20.35 25.98
N VAL A 436 -6.49 21.25 26.85
CA VAL A 436 -7.66 21.01 27.71
C VAL A 436 -8.82 20.48 26.84
N ALA A 437 -9.47 19.39 27.25
CA ALA A 437 -10.62 18.87 26.53
C ALA A 437 -11.75 19.91 26.58
N PRO A 438 -12.47 20.15 25.48
CA PRO A 438 -13.69 20.96 25.57
C PRO A 438 -14.61 20.29 26.59
N PHE A 439 -15.15 21.09 27.50
CA PHE A 439 -16.12 20.65 28.49
C PHE A 439 -17.36 20.09 27.76
N LEU A 440 -18.08 19.18 28.42
CA LEU A 440 -19.32 18.58 27.89
C LEU A 440 -20.39 19.65 27.56
N PHE A 441 -20.26 20.83 28.16
CA PHE A 441 -21.05 22.05 27.94
C PHE A 441 -20.09 23.24 27.88
N GLU A 442 -20.40 24.28 27.11
CA GLU A 442 -19.57 25.49 27.04
C GLU A 442 -19.53 26.19 28.41
N ASP A 443 -18.33 26.55 28.87
CA ASP A 443 -18.10 27.32 30.09
C ASP A 443 -17.37 28.62 29.69
N ASP A 444 -18.01 29.77 29.92
CA ASP A 444 -17.59 31.12 29.50
C ASP A 444 -16.40 31.68 30.33
N CYS A 445 -15.51 30.82 30.82
CA CYS A 445 -14.42 31.24 31.71
C CYS A 445 -13.05 31.07 31.05
N ASP A 446 -12.51 32.19 30.55
CA ASP A 446 -11.10 32.32 30.12
C ASP A 446 -10.14 31.93 31.26
N GLN A 447 -9.32 30.90 31.05
CA GLN A 447 -8.17 30.62 31.92
C GLN A 447 -6.88 30.45 31.10
N ASP A 448 -6.08 31.52 31.13
CA ASP A 448 -4.64 31.51 30.98
C ASP A 448 -4.03 30.45 31.92
N SER A 449 -3.26 29.50 31.39
CA SER A 449 -2.24 28.85 32.21
C SER A 449 -1.02 28.44 31.41
N ASN A 450 0.09 28.99 31.88
CA ASN A 450 1.44 28.92 31.38
C ASN A 450 2.13 27.75 32.10
N TYR A 451 2.45 26.66 31.42
CA TYR A 451 3.24 25.57 31.98
C TYR A 451 4.29 25.08 30.98
N GLN A 452 5.53 25.52 31.19
CA GLN A 452 6.72 24.81 30.73
C GLN A 452 7.03 23.70 31.74
N ASP A 453 7.24 22.46 31.29
CA ASP A 453 8.14 21.56 32.00
C ASP A 453 8.72 20.47 31.11
N LYS A 454 9.95 20.10 31.47
CA LYS A 454 10.99 19.43 30.68
C LYS A 454 10.73 17.93 30.47
N GLU A 455 10.92 17.47 29.23
CA GLU A 455 11.00 16.04 28.90
C GLU A 455 12.37 15.48 29.28
N TYR A 456 12.38 14.35 30.00
CA TYR A 456 13.53 13.46 30.12
C TYR A 456 13.36 12.36 29.08
N GLU A 457 14.30 12.24 28.14
CA GLU A 457 14.42 11.07 27.29
C GLU A 457 15.01 9.91 28.11
N GLU A 458 14.27 8.81 28.22
CA GLU A 458 14.82 7.53 28.68
C GLU A 458 15.75 6.98 27.60
N GLY A 459 17.06 7.11 27.83
CA GLY A 459 18.07 6.35 27.12
C GLY A 459 18.04 4.89 27.60
N GLU A 460 17.86 3.96 26.67
CA GLU A 460 18.11 2.55 26.90
C GLU A 460 19.63 2.31 26.90
N ASP A 461 20.25 2.25 28.09
CA ASP A 461 21.62 1.78 28.26
C ASP A 461 21.69 0.25 28.03
N GLU A 462 22.38 -0.12 26.95
CA GLU A 462 22.71 -1.48 26.58
C GLU A 462 23.81 -2.02 27.52
N PHE A 463 23.43 -2.87 28.49
CA PHE A 463 24.39 -3.59 29.32
C PHE A 463 25.06 -4.71 28.50
N SER A 464 26.28 -4.45 28.04
CA SER A 464 27.19 -5.49 27.56
C SER A 464 27.69 -6.32 28.75
N TYR A 465 27.34 -7.61 28.81
CA TYR A 465 28.10 -8.57 29.60
C TYR A 465 29.25 -9.10 28.76
N VAL A 466 30.46 -8.85 29.24
CA VAL A 466 31.71 -9.47 28.78
C VAL A 466 31.83 -10.83 29.47
N ASP A 467 31.92 -11.89 28.69
CA ASP A 467 32.93 -12.95 28.83
C ASP A 467 33.07 -13.73 27.51
#